data_AF-A0A1V0BHL7-F1
#
_entry.id   AF-A0A1V0BHL7-F1
#
_cell.length_a   1.000
_cell.length_b   1.000
_cell.length_c   1.000
_cell.angle_alpha   90.00
_cell.angle_beta   90.00
_cell.angle_gamma   90.00
#
_symmetry.space_group_name_H-M   'P 1'
#
loop_
_entity.id
_entity.type
_entity.pdbx_description
1 polymer ?
#
loop_
_entity_poly.entity_id
_entity_poly.type
_entity_poly.pdbx_seq_one_letter_code
_entity_poly.pdbx_strand_id
1 'polypeptide(L)'
;MPLELVPPTPPDRKTAMVERIKDIARPDGMLQCSRCGGRDTLMIRNGDRIVGGKIKAGTVIEKGICPHCYKRGVIVDLMPPKPKIVKAPKPRRTKPKLVK
;
A
#
# COMPACT_ATOMS: atom_id res chain seq x y z
N MET A 1 11.21 -4.56 30.14
CA MET A 1 11.44 -6.01 29.95
C MET A 1 10.50 -6.48 28.85
N PRO A 2 11.01 -7.03 27.75
CA PRO A 2 10.14 -7.52 26.68
C PRO A 2 9.39 -8.77 27.17
N LEU A 3 8.06 -8.77 27.00
CA LEU A 3 7.20 -9.90 27.32
C LEU A 3 7.20 -10.87 26.13
N GLU A 4 8.07 -11.89 26.16
CA GLU A 4 7.91 -13.05 25.28
C GLU A 4 7.41 -14.23 26.13
N LEU A 5 6.08 -14.35 26.23
CA LEU A 5 5.40 -15.39 27.01
C LEU A 5 5.50 -16.78 26.32
N VAL A 6 5.91 -16.81 25.05
CA VAL A 6 5.99 -18.03 24.24
C VAL A 6 7.27 -17.96 23.41
N PRO A 7 8.14 -18.98 23.47
CA PRO A 7 9.33 -19.02 22.62
C PRO A 7 8.89 -19.04 21.14
N PRO A 8 9.57 -18.31 20.24
CA PRO A 8 9.23 -18.30 18.83
C PRO A 8 9.30 -19.72 18.30
N THR A 9 8.16 -20.23 17.81
CA THR A 9 8.11 -21.53 17.15
C THR A 9 9.05 -21.52 15.94
N PRO A 10 9.86 -22.58 15.74
CA PRO A 10 10.73 -22.66 14.57
C PRO A 10 9.88 -22.56 13.30
N PRO A 11 10.29 -21.72 12.33
CA PRO A 11 9.48 -21.46 11.14
C PRO A 11 9.33 -22.75 10.32
N ASP A 12 8.09 -23.05 9.98
CA ASP A 12 7.75 -24.11 9.06
C ASP A 12 8.38 -23.85 7.67
N ARG A 13 8.62 -24.89 6.86
CA ARG A 13 9.35 -24.74 5.58
C ARG A 13 8.73 -23.68 4.67
N LYS A 14 7.40 -23.54 4.72
CA LYS A 14 6.65 -22.53 3.97
C LYS A 14 6.86 -21.11 4.51
N THR A 15 6.90 -20.92 5.82
CA THR A 15 7.08 -19.59 6.42
C THR A 15 8.51 -19.09 6.20
N ALA A 16 9.51 -19.97 6.32
CA ALA A 16 10.90 -19.65 6.03
C ALA A 16 11.11 -19.23 4.55
N MET A 17 10.43 -19.89 3.61
CA MET A 17 10.47 -19.48 2.20
C MET A 17 9.84 -18.10 1.98
N VAL A 18 8.71 -17.82 2.63
CA VAL A 18 8.03 -16.53 2.53
C VAL A 18 8.87 -15.40 3.13
N GLU A 19 9.52 -15.64 4.26
CA GLU A 19 10.46 -14.69 4.88
C GLU A 19 11.64 -14.38 3.96
N ARG A 20 12.27 -15.40 3.38
CA ARG A 20 13.32 -15.20 2.36
C ARG A 20 12.84 -14.36 1.19
N ILE A 21 11.63 -14.59 0.68
CA ILE A 21 11.08 -13.81 -0.45
C ILE A 21 10.84 -12.34 -0.06
N LYS A 22 10.46 -12.08 1.20
CA LYS A 22 10.27 -10.71 1.72
C LYS A 22 11.60 -9.97 1.86
N ASP A 23 12.67 -10.69 2.21
CA ASP A 23 14.00 -10.12 2.44
C ASP A 23 14.75 -9.83 1.14
N ILE A 24 14.31 -10.38 0.00
CA ILE A 24 14.86 -10.03 -1.31
C ILE A 24 14.59 -8.55 -1.57
N ALA A 25 15.67 -7.79 -1.77
CA ALA A 25 15.61 -6.39 -2.19
C ALA A 25 14.70 -6.26 -3.41
N ARG A 26 13.70 -5.38 -3.31
CA ARG A 26 12.71 -5.19 -4.37
C ARG A 26 13.46 -4.70 -5.62
N PRO A 27 13.40 -5.43 -6.75
CA PRO A 27 13.97 -4.91 -7.98
C PRO A 27 13.26 -3.61 -8.36
N ASP A 28 14.04 -2.61 -8.79
CA ASP A 28 13.54 -1.27 -9.05
C ASP A 28 12.35 -1.30 -10.02
N GLY A 29 11.26 -0.63 -9.62
CA GLY A 29 10.02 -0.54 -10.41
C GLY A 29 9.02 -1.69 -10.24
N MET A 30 9.34 -2.75 -9.48
CA MET A 30 8.37 -3.82 -9.21
C MET A 30 7.57 -3.63 -7.92
N LEU A 31 6.27 -3.86 -8.02
CA LEU A 31 5.34 -3.93 -6.89
C LEU A 31 5.46 -5.30 -6.22
N GLN A 32 5.68 -5.32 -4.90
CA GLN A 32 5.76 -6.55 -4.12
C GLN A 32 5.10 -6.36 -2.75
N CYS A 33 4.19 -7.28 -2.42
CA CYS A 33 3.50 -7.30 -1.13
C CYS A 33 4.46 -7.64 0.01
N SER A 34 4.53 -6.79 1.04
CA SER A 34 5.35 -7.00 2.25
C SER A 34 4.90 -8.20 3.09
N ARG A 35 3.64 -8.64 2.94
CA ARG A 35 3.07 -9.72 3.76
C ARG A 35 3.26 -11.11 3.15
N CYS A 36 3.06 -11.26 1.85
CA CYS A 36 3.08 -12.57 1.19
C CYS A 36 4.10 -12.69 0.06
N GLY A 37 4.83 -11.62 -0.29
CA GLY A 37 5.80 -11.63 -1.39
C GLY A 37 5.20 -11.67 -2.79
N GLY A 38 3.87 -11.68 -2.92
CA GLY A 38 3.17 -11.67 -4.20
C GLY A 38 3.36 -10.35 -4.95
N ARG A 39 3.36 -10.43 -6.28
CA ARG A 39 3.56 -9.28 -7.19
C ARG A 39 2.31 -8.88 -7.97
N ASP A 40 1.26 -9.67 -7.86
CA ASP A 40 -0.01 -9.39 -8.52
C ASP A 40 -0.68 -8.16 -7.89
N THR A 41 -1.39 -7.41 -8.72
CA THR A 41 -2.08 -6.19 -8.30
C THR A 41 -3.57 -6.28 -8.55
N LEU A 42 -4.34 -5.74 -7.61
CA LEU A 42 -5.78 -5.62 -7.67
C LEU A 42 -6.18 -4.15 -7.55
N MET A 43 -7.21 -3.77 -8.31
CA MET A 43 -7.83 -2.45 -8.27
C MET A 43 -9.33 -2.63 -8.05
N ILE A 44 -9.89 -1.90 -7.09
CA ILE A 44 -11.32 -1.92 -6.79
C ILE A 44 -11.93 -0.63 -7.33
N ARG A 45 -12.92 -0.79 -8.21
CA ARG A 45 -13.69 0.31 -8.79
C ARG A 45 -15.15 0.20 -8.37
N ASN A 46 -15.76 1.33 -8.06
CA ASN A 46 -17.17 1.44 -7.76
C ASN A 46 -17.91 2.08 -8.93
N GLY A 47 -19.09 1.56 -9.26
CA GLY A 47 -19.95 2.11 -10.30
C GLY A 47 -19.47 1.86 -11.73
N ASP A 48 -18.75 0.75 -11.96
CA ASP A 48 -18.48 0.28 -13.32
C ASP A 48 -19.81 0.00 -14.02
N ARG A 49 -19.97 0.54 -15.23
CA ARG A 49 -21.22 0.43 -16.01
C ARG A 49 -20.95 -0.06 -17.42
N ILE A 50 -21.90 -0.77 -18.00
CA ILE A 50 -21.82 -1.20 -19.40
C ILE A 50 -22.52 -0.13 -20.27
N VAL A 51 -21.80 0.43 -21.23
CA VAL A 51 -22.34 1.39 -22.20
C VAL A 51 -21.93 0.92 -23.59
N GLY A 52 -22.90 0.57 -24.44
CA GLY A 52 -22.64 0.08 -25.80
C GLY A 52 -21.77 -1.18 -25.84
N GLY A 53 -22.00 -2.12 -24.91
CA GLY A 53 -21.24 -3.36 -24.81
C GLY A 53 -19.83 -3.22 -24.25
N LYS A 54 -19.37 -2.01 -23.93
CA LYS A 54 -18.06 -1.75 -23.32
C LYS A 54 -18.21 -1.38 -21.84
N ILE A 55 -17.28 -1.85 -21.02
CA ILE A 55 -17.20 -1.45 -19.62
C ILE A 55 -16.64 -0.03 -19.55
N LYS A 56 -17.44 0.90 -19.04
CA LYS A 56 -17.02 2.24 -18.68
C LYS A 56 -16.67 2.24 -17.20
N ALA A 57 -15.39 2.46 -16.93
CA ALA A 57 -14.84 2.50 -15.58
C ALA A 57 -15.54 3.57 -14.72
N GLY A 58 -15.87 3.20 -13.49
CA GLY A 58 -16.33 4.08 -12.44
C GLY A 58 -15.18 4.67 -11.62
N THR A 59 -15.45 5.00 -10.37
CA THR A 59 -14.48 5.60 -9.45
C THR A 59 -13.59 4.56 -8.81
N VAL A 60 -12.28 4.77 -8.84
CA VAL A 60 -11.30 3.91 -8.15
C VAL A 60 -11.39 4.17 -6.64
N ILE A 61 -11.75 3.15 -5.87
CA ILE A 61 -11.71 3.21 -4.39
C ILE A 61 -10.30 2.86 -3.94
N GLU A 62 -9.77 1.74 -4.44
CA GLU A 62 -8.49 1.21 -4.02
C GLU A 62 -7.66 0.80 -5.24
N LYS A 63 -6.34 1.02 -5.16
CA LYS A 63 -5.43 0.74 -6.27
C LYS A 63 -4.12 0.12 -5.78
N GLY A 64 -3.76 -1.02 -6.38
CA GLY A 64 -2.47 -1.65 -6.11
C GLY A 64 -2.49 -2.47 -4.83
N ILE A 65 -3.60 -3.12 -4.53
CA ILE A 65 -3.74 -4.06 -3.41
C ILE A 65 -3.26 -5.46 -3.82
N CYS A 66 -2.76 -6.24 -2.87
CA CYS A 66 -2.39 -7.63 -3.09
C CYS A 66 -3.64 -8.53 -3.19
N PRO A 67 -3.89 -9.20 -4.33
CA PRO A 67 -5.06 -10.06 -4.50
C PRO A 67 -5.02 -11.27 -3.57
N HIS A 68 -3.82 -11.80 -3.27
CA HIS A 68 -3.68 -12.93 -2.36
C HIS A 68 -4.00 -12.56 -0.90
N CYS A 69 -3.60 -11.37 -0.46
CA CYS A 69 -3.96 -10.90 0.88
C CYS A 69 -5.44 -10.49 0.94
N TYR A 70 -5.95 -9.88 -0.14
CA TYR A 70 -7.35 -9.49 -0.23
C TYR A 70 -8.30 -10.70 -0.14
N LYS A 71 -7.98 -11.80 -0.84
CA LYS A 71 -8.71 -13.08 -0.72
C LYS A 71 -8.71 -13.68 0.69
N ARG A 72 -7.75 -13.30 1.53
CA ARG A 72 -7.65 -13.70 2.95
C ARG A 72 -8.29 -12.68 3.89
N GLY A 73 -9.00 -11.68 3.35
CA GLY A 73 -9.69 -10.65 4.12
C GLY A 73 -8.78 -9.51 4.60
N VAL A 74 -7.56 -9.35 4.06
CA VAL A 74 -6.64 -8.30 4.51
C VAL A 74 -6.16 -7.43 3.35
N ILE A 75 -6.38 -6.13 3.49
CA ILE A 75 -5.93 -5.13 2.52
C ILE A 75 -4.46 -4.81 2.81
N VAL A 76 -3.62 -5.03 1.80
CA VAL A 76 -2.19 -4.70 1.84
C VAL A 76 -1.84 -3.98 0.54
N ASP A 77 -1.43 -2.73 0.66
CA ASP A 77 -0.93 -1.94 -0.47
C ASP A 77 0.45 -2.45 -0.91
N LEU A 78 0.61 -2.67 -2.22
CA LEU A 78 1.91 -3.00 -2.80
C LEU A 78 2.75 -1.76 -3.06
N MET A 79 2.12 -0.59 -3.18
CA MET A 79 2.87 0.65 -3.35
C MET A 79 3.60 0.98 -2.04
N PRO A 80 4.89 1.35 -2.08
CA PRO A 80 5.52 1.95 -0.92
C PRO A 80 4.71 3.20 -0.53
N PRO A 81 4.46 3.43 0.78
CA PRO A 81 3.72 4.60 1.21
C PRO A 81 4.38 5.83 0.63
N LYS A 82 3.61 6.65 -0.11
CA LYS A 82 4.12 7.92 -0.65
C LYS A 82 4.76 8.68 0.51
N PRO A 83 6.02 9.11 0.44
CA PRO A 83 6.58 9.98 1.47
C PRO A 83 5.64 11.17 1.60
N LYS A 84 5.17 11.43 2.82
CA LYS A 84 4.32 12.59 3.09
C LYS A 84 5.11 13.82 2.65
N ILE A 85 4.77 14.40 1.51
CA ILE A 85 5.33 15.68 1.08
C ILE A 85 4.87 16.68 2.14
N VAL A 86 5.76 17.00 3.09
CA VAL A 86 5.57 18.08 4.04
C VAL A 86 5.59 19.34 3.19
N LYS A 87 4.41 19.79 2.75
CA LYS A 87 4.30 21.09 2.09
C LYS A 87 4.86 22.12 3.07
N ALA A 88 5.93 22.81 2.67
CA ALA A 88 6.50 23.88 3.49
C ALA A 88 5.35 24.85 3.88
N PRO A 89 5.28 25.28 5.15
CA PRO A 89 4.22 26.16 5.60
C PRO A 89 4.21 27.41 4.71
N LYS A 90 3.04 27.71 4.13
CA LYS A 90 2.88 28.90 3.28
C LYS A 90 3.33 30.13 4.09
N PRO A 91 4.14 31.03 3.52
CA PRO A 91 4.55 32.23 4.23
C PRO A 91 3.31 33.03 4.63
N ARG A 92 3.22 33.39 5.92
CA ARG A 92 2.13 34.23 6.43
C ARG A 92 2.24 35.59 5.75
N ARG A 93 1.24 35.97 4.96
CA ARG A 93 1.10 37.35 4.48
C ARG A 93 0.96 38.27 5.69
N THR A 94 2.00 39.03 6.02
CA THR A 94 1.89 40.17 6.93
C THR A 94 1.11 41.26 6.21
N LYS A 95 -0.01 41.70 6.81
CA LYS A 95 -0.76 42.86 6.29
C LYS A 95 0.16 44.08 6.30
N PRO A 96 0.18 44.92 5.27
CA PRO A 96 0.94 46.18 5.30
C PRO A 96 0.40 47.04 6.44
N LYS A 97 1.30 47.56 7.28
CA LYS A 97 0.95 48.52 8.33
C LYS A 97 0.51 49.82 7.65
N LEU A 98 -0.67 50.34 8.00
CA LEU A 98 -1.07 51.69 7.63
C LEU A 98 -0.05 52.68 8.19
N VAL A 99 0.57 53.45 7.31
CA VAL A 99 1.38 54.61 7.67
C VAL A 99 0.40 55.72 8.06
N LYS A 100 0.53 56.26 9.27
CA LYS A 100 -0.16 57.47 9.71
C LYS A 100 0.60 58.70 9.23
#